data_AF-A0A075FN40-F1
#
_entry.id   AF-A0A075FN40-F1
#
_cell.length_a   1.000
_cell.length_b   1.000
_cell.length_c   1.000
_cell.angle_alpha   90.00
_cell.angle_beta   90.00
_cell.angle_gamma   90.00
#
_symmetry.space_group_name_H-M   'P 1'
#
loop_
_entity.id
_entity.type
_entity.pdbx_description
1 polymer ?
#
loop_
_entity_poly.entity_id
_entity_poly.type
_entity_poly.pdbx_seq_one_letter_code
_entity_poly.pdbx_strand_id
1 'polypeptide(L)'
;MRDDVLVEPEPEESDSEWRRRLGEMAIPESISSNELLNRCLGILVRGGRVSEDDGMRLMEENSLGALSSLADIIKRSRYGDDVFYNENLHVNTTNICVLACRFCAFRKGVKHPDAYALSPSDFVDRIEPFSSNIDEVHSVGGLHPTWNVGDYAELFSAIKVAYPHIHIKSLTAIEIIHIARRSGITVGAALEVLSGAGLGSIPGGGAEILVDSVRDRICRGKESSDEYSRCMPRRMRWAYPPTAPCCSARLRRQKIGFGTSLGYASSRTGAVDSSASFPIHSYRTGVDYPKRSFLVPAR
;
A
#
# COMPACT_ATOMS: atom_id res chain seq x y z
N MET A 1 15.57 -19.11 31.12
CA MET A 1 16.28 -17.85 30.84
C MET A 1 17.05 -18.06 29.56
N ARG A 2 16.42 -17.72 28.43
CA ARG A 2 17.14 -17.52 27.18
C ARG A 2 17.19 -16.01 27.02
N ASP A 3 18.40 -15.49 26.93
CA ASP A 3 18.67 -14.08 26.71
C ASP A 3 18.16 -13.71 25.31
N ASP A 4 16.95 -13.16 25.24
CA ASP A 4 16.43 -12.50 24.07
C ASP A 4 17.21 -11.18 23.92
N VAL A 5 18.32 -11.25 23.19
CA VAL A 5 19.02 -10.07 22.69
C VAL A 5 18.05 -9.41 21.70
N LEU A 6 17.30 -8.44 22.20
CA LEU A 6 16.62 -7.44 21.37
C LEU A 6 17.73 -6.75 20.57
N VAL A 7 17.89 -7.17 19.31
CA VAL A 7 18.69 -6.45 18.33
C VAL A 7 17.95 -5.14 18.10
N GLU A 8 18.42 -4.09 18.77
CA GLU A 8 18.04 -2.70 18.48
C GLU A 8 18.17 -2.49 16.97
N PRO A 9 17.15 -2.00 16.26
CA PRO A 9 17.26 -1.75 14.83
C PRO A 9 18.37 -0.73 14.59
N GLU A 10 19.35 -1.11 13.75
CA GLU A 10 20.38 -0.21 13.24
C GLU A 10 19.73 1.11 12.76
N PRO A 11 20.31 2.28 13.07
CA PRO A 11 19.72 3.57 12.72
C PRO A 11 19.47 3.65 11.22
N GLU A 12 18.26 4.05 10.82
CA GLU A 12 17.88 4.29 9.41
C GLU A 12 18.98 5.12 8.71
N GLU A 13 19.75 4.49 7.80
CA GLU A 13 20.82 5.15 7.05
C GLU A 13 20.26 6.45 6.44
N SER A 14 20.95 7.57 6.68
CA SER A 14 20.51 8.84 6.12
C SER A 14 20.37 8.74 4.60
N ASP A 15 19.37 9.43 4.04
CA ASP A 15 19.05 9.45 2.60
C ASP A 15 20.23 9.88 1.69
N SER A 16 21.36 10.27 2.28
CA SER A 16 22.62 10.64 1.64
C SER A 16 23.59 9.45 1.42
N GLU A 17 23.55 8.41 2.25
CA GLU A 17 24.57 7.35 2.24
C GLU A 17 24.38 6.37 1.08
N TRP A 18 23.16 5.87 0.88
CA TRP A 18 22.86 5.00 -0.26
C TRP A 18 23.11 5.69 -1.61
N ARG A 19 22.92 7.02 -1.69
CA ARG A 19 23.21 7.81 -2.89
C ARG A 19 24.70 7.93 -3.17
N ARG A 20 25.52 8.07 -2.12
CA ARG A 20 26.99 8.02 -2.23
C ARG A 20 27.42 6.66 -2.77
N ARG A 21 26.92 5.57 -2.17
CA ARG A 21 27.17 4.20 -2.66
C ARG A 21 26.77 4.04 -4.11
N LEU A 22 25.59 4.51 -4.51
CA LEU A 22 25.12 4.46 -5.90
C LEU A 22 26.08 5.16 -6.87
N GLY A 23 26.69 6.29 -6.47
CA GLY A 23 27.66 7.01 -7.28
C GLY A 23 29.02 6.31 -7.42
N GLU A 24 29.35 5.39 -6.52
CA GLU A 24 30.61 4.61 -6.50
C GLU A 24 30.47 3.25 -7.20
N MET A 25 29.24 2.79 -7.44
CA MET A 25 28.97 1.51 -8.10
C MET A 25 29.37 1.52 -9.59
N ALA A 26 29.83 0.37 -10.08
CA ALA A 26 30.07 0.17 -11.50
C ALA A 26 28.75 0.27 -12.27
N ILE A 27 28.71 1.16 -13.27
CA ILE A 27 27.51 1.40 -14.07
C ILE A 27 27.49 0.40 -15.24
N PRO A 28 26.46 -0.47 -15.33
CA PRO A 28 26.31 -1.38 -16.46
C PRO A 28 26.20 -0.64 -17.81
N GLU A 29 26.72 -1.26 -18.87
CA GLU A 29 26.63 -0.70 -20.24
C GLU A 29 25.18 -0.47 -20.68
N SER A 30 24.25 -1.32 -20.23
CA SER A 30 22.81 -1.18 -20.46
C SER A 30 22.23 0.15 -19.95
N ILE A 31 22.86 0.77 -18.95
CA ILE A 31 22.50 2.07 -18.40
C ILE A 31 23.29 3.18 -19.09
N SER A 32 24.61 3.05 -19.20
CA SER A 32 25.48 4.12 -19.73
C SER A 32 25.22 4.41 -21.22
N SER A 33 24.81 3.41 -21.99
CA SER A 33 24.46 3.55 -23.41
C SER A 33 23.05 4.12 -23.64
N ASN A 34 22.19 4.16 -22.62
CA ASN A 34 20.85 4.72 -22.71
C ASN A 34 20.81 6.12 -22.07
N GLU A 35 20.64 7.15 -22.89
CA GLU A 35 20.66 8.55 -22.47
C GLU A 35 19.65 8.86 -21.35
N LEU A 36 18.43 8.31 -21.45
CA LEU A 36 17.38 8.51 -20.45
C LEU A 36 17.77 7.89 -19.11
N LEU A 37 18.23 6.63 -19.11
CA LEU A 37 18.60 5.94 -17.88
C LEU A 37 19.83 6.58 -17.22
N ASN A 38 20.85 6.92 -18.00
CA ASN A 38 22.04 7.59 -17.52
C ASN A 38 21.72 8.96 -16.91
N ARG A 39 20.84 9.74 -17.56
CA ARG A 39 20.36 11.02 -17.02
C ARG A 39 19.62 10.83 -15.69
N CYS A 40 18.70 9.86 -15.62
CA CYS A 40 17.97 9.54 -14.39
C CYS A 40 18.90 9.11 -13.25
N LEU A 41 19.88 8.25 -13.54
CA LEU A 41 20.91 7.85 -12.57
C LEU A 41 21.68 9.06 -12.04
N GLY A 42 22.15 9.94 -12.93
CA GLY A 42 22.88 11.15 -12.53
C GLY A 42 22.04 12.11 -11.66
N ILE A 43 20.73 12.21 -11.92
CA ILE A 43 19.81 12.97 -11.05
C ILE A 43 19.78 12.37 -9.65
N LEU A 44 19.62 11.04 -9.54
CA LEU A 44 19.51 10.34 -8.26
C LEU A 44 20.80 10.43 -7.43
N VAL A 45 21.96 10.24 -8.05
CA VAL A 45 23.27 10.35 -7.39
C VAL A 45 23.49 11.75 -6.80
N ARG A 46 23.05 12.81 -7.48
CA ARG A 46 23.12 14.19 -6.98
C ARG A 46 22.05 14.54 -5.92
N GLY A 47 21.25 13.56 -5.48
CA GLY A 47 20.16 13.79 -4.54
C GLY A 47 18.90 14.42 -5.15
N GLY A 48 18.83 14.49 -6.48
CA GLY A 48 17.66 14.99 -7.19
C GLY A 48 16.54 13.95 -7.31
N ARG A 49 15.35 14.41 -7.71
CA ARG A 49 14.18 13.57 -8.00
C ARG A 49 13.95 13.50 -9.51
N VAL A 50 13.66 12.30 -10.02
CA VAL A 50 13.27 12.09 -11.43
C VAL A 50 12.00 12.89 -11.72
N SER A 51 12.01 13.64 -12.82
CA SER A 51 10.89 14.49 -13.23
C SER A 51 9.68 13.65 -13.68
N GLU A 52 8.48 14.25 -13.71
CA GLU A 52 7.30 13.56 -14.24
C GLU A 52 7.48 13.18 -15.72
N ASP A 53 8.08 14.05 -16.52
CA ASP A 53 8.33 13.80 -17.94
C ASP A 53 9.33 12.66 -18.16
N ASP A 54 10.40 12.60 -17.36
CA ASP A 54 11.34 11.48 -17.43
C ASP A 54 10.68 10.18 -16.95
N GLY A 55 9.83 10.25 -15.91
CA GLY A 55 9.00 9.12 -15.49
C GLY A 55 8.12 8.59 -16.62
N MET A 56 7.54 9.48 -17.43
CA MET A 56 6.72 9.10 -18.58
C MET A 56 7.53 8.37 -19.64
N ARG A 57 8.72 8.90 -19.96
CA ARG A 57 9.64 8.28 -20.90
C ARG A 57 10.12 6.91 -20.40
N LEU A 58 10.39 6.76 -19.10
CA LEU A 58 10.78 5.48 -18.50
C LEU A 58 9.68 4.42 -18.62
N MET A 59 8.40 4.82 -18.53
CA MET A 59 7.28 3.90 -18.73
C MET A 59 7.15 3.43 -20.18
N GLU A 60 7.68 4.20 -21.14
CA GLU A 60 7.67 3.91 -22.58
C GLU A 60 8.97 3.24 -23.06
N GLU A 61 9.96 3.09 -22.18
CA GLU A 61 11.21 2.40 -22.48
C GLU A 61 10.94 0.91 -22.77
N ASN A 62 11.47 0.42 -23.89
CA ASN A 62 11.24 -0.93 -24.37
C ASN A 62 12.21 -1.93 -23.77
N SER A 63 13.40 -1.47 -23.35
CA SER A 63 14.42 -2.34 -22.77
C SER A 63 14.12 -2.65 -21.31
N LEU A 64 13.36 -3.71 -21.08
CA LEU A 64 13.13 -4.23 -19.73
C LEU A 64 14.45 -4.57 -19.02
N GLY A 65 15.43 -5.12 -19.74
CA GLY A 65 16.74 -5.44 -19.17
C GLY A 65 17.48 -4.20 -18.64
N ALA A 66 17.44 -3.09 -19.38
CA ALA A 66 18.07 -1.85 -18.95
C ALA A 66 17.31 -1.19 -17.78
N LEU A 67 15.97 -1.20 -17.80
CA LEU A 67 15.15 -0.75 -16.67
C LEU A 67 15.40 -1.57 -15.40
N SER A 68 15.45 -2.89 -15.53
CA SER A 68 15.76 -3.80 -14.42
C SER A 68 17.18 -3.59 -13.90
N SER A 69 18.15 -3.32 -14.78
CA SER A 69 19.53 -3.01 -14.37
C SER A 69 19.58 -1.72 -13.53
N LEU A 70 18.89 -0.66 -13.97
CA LEU A 70 18.81 0.59 -13.20
C LEU A 70 18.11 0.38 -11.85
N ALA A 71 17.00 -0.37 -11.82
CA ALA A 71 16.29 -0.68 -10.59
C ALA A 71 17.15 -1.51 -9.62
N ASP A 72 17.90 -2.49 -10.13
CA ASP A 72 18.76 -3.37 -9.33
C ASP A 72 19.91 -2.60 -8.67
N ILE A 73 20.63 -1.73 -9.40
CA ILE A 73 21.70 -0.93 -8.78
C ILE A 73 21.16 0.01 -7.71
N ILE A 74 19.96 0.58 -7.91
CA ILE A 74 19.31 1.42 -6.89
C ILE A 74 18.92 0.58 -5.67
N LYS A 75 18.35 -0.62 -5.86
CA LYS A 75 18.02 -1.54 -4.76
C LYS A 75 19.27 -1.92 -3.97
N ARG A 76 20.33 -2.36 -4.66
CA ARG A 76 21.59 -2.78 -4.04
C ARG A 76 22.29 -1.63 -3.31
N SER A 77 22.24 -0.42 -3.86
CA SER A 77 22.81 0.76 -3.19
C SER A 77 22.14 1.09 -1.85
N ARG A 78 20.87 0.70 -1.67
CA ARG A 78 20.07 0.94 -0.46
C ARG A 78 20.10 -0.22 0.53
N TYR A 79 19.99 -1.44 0.01
CA TYR A 79 19.70 -2.64 0.82
C TYR A 79 20.64 -3.81 0.52
N GLY A 80 21.72 -3.59 -0.25
CA GLY A 80 22.63 -4.66 -0.64
C GLY A 80 21.90 -5.84 -1.29
N ASP A 81 22.25 -7.05 -0.87
CA ASP A 81 21.62 -8.30 -1.31
C ASP A 81 20.40 -8.70 -0.48
N ASP A 82 20.03 -7.93 0.54
CA ASP A 82 18.98 -8.31 1.49
C ASP A 82 17.59 -8.37 0.86
N VAL A 83 16.80 -9.34 1.27
CA VAL A 83 15.39 -9.51 0.89
C VAL A 83 14.57 -9.62 2.17
N PHE A 84 13.68 -8.64 2.39
CA PHE A 84 12.87 -8.55 3.60
C PHE A 84 11.52 -9.23 3.41
N TYR A 85 11.09 -9.96 4.43
CA TYR A 85 9.76 -10.55 4.54
C TYR A 85 9.34 -10.55 6.03
N ASN A 86 8.05 -10.70 6.29
CA ASN A 86 7.50 -10.87 7.63
C ASN A 86 6.45 -11.99 7.65
N GLU A 87 6.15 -12.50 8.84
CA GLU A 87 5.12 -13.53 9.04
C GLU A 87 3.81 -12.87 9.49
N ASN A 88 2.98 -12.49 8.52
CA ASN A 88 1.69 -11.86 8.78
C ASN A 88 0.50 -12.80 8.56
N LEU A 89 -0.54 -12.62 9.38
CA LEU A 89 -1.85 -13.26 9.20
C LEU A 89 -2.87 -12.22 8.70
N HIS A 90 -3.59 -12.55 7.62
CA HIS A 90 -4.69 -11.73 7.14
C HIS A 90 -6.01 -12.16 7.78
N VAL A 91 -6.62 -11.30 8.60
CA VAL A 91 -7.95 -11.54 9.18
C VAL A 91 -8.84 -10.33 8.92
N ASN A 92 -9.82 -10.47 8.03
CA ASN A 92 -10.77 -9.40 7.73
C ASN A 92 -11.85 -9.30 8.83
N THR A 93 -12.08 -8.10 9.36
CA THR A 93 -13.06 -7.84 10.43
C THR A 93 -14.51 -7.97 9.97
N THR A 94 -14.79 -7.60 8.72
CA THR A 94 -16.11 -7.71 8.11
C THR A 94 -16.02 -7.70 6.59
N ASN A 95 -16.92 -8.41 5.93
CA ASN A 95 -17.10 -8.30 4.48
C ASN A 95 -18.33 -7.43 4.10
N ILE A 96 -19.04 -6.87 5.08
CA ILE A 96 -20.18 -5.99 4.87
C ILE A 96 -19.68 -4.61 4.45
N CYS A 97 -20.18 -4.10 3.32
CA CYS A 97 -19.73 -2.82 2.79
C CYS A 97 -20.88 -2.00 2.19
N VAL A 98 -20.90 -0.70 2.48
CA VAL A 98 -21.84 0.24 1.85
C VAL A 98 -21.48 0.57 0.40
N LEU A 99 -20.24 0.32 -0.02
CA LEU A 99 -19.77 0.58 -1.38
C LEU A 99 -19.91 -0.63 -2.30
N ALA A 100 -20.06 -0.33 -3.58
CA ALA A 100 -20.22 -1.33 -4.62
C ALA A 100 -19.12 -1.27 -5.71
N CYS A 101 -17.85 -1.31 -5.30
CA CYS A 101 -16.71 -1.31 -6.23
C CYS A 101 -16.81 -2.44 -7.25
N ARG A 102 -16.61 -2.13 -8.54
CA ARG A 102 -16.75 -3.09 -9.64
C ARG A 102 -15.70 -4.20 -9.59
N PHE A 103 -14.50 -3.90 -9.12
CA PHE A 103 -13.39 -4.85 -9.04
C PHE A 103 -13.35 -5.64 -7.71
N CYS A 104 -14.28 -5.40 -6.77
CA CYS A 104 -14.24 -6.02 -5.46
C CYS A 104 -15.16 -7.25 -5.40
N ALA A 105 -14.55 -8.43 -5.29
CA ALA A 105 -15.25 -9.71 -5.07
C ALA A 105 -15.57 -9.99 -3.59
N PHE A 106 -14.93 -9.24 -2.66
CA PHE A 106 -15.06 -9.47 -1.22
C PHE A 106 -16.37 -8.93 -0.64
N ARG A 107 -16.89 -7.84 -1.20
CA ARG A 107 -18.01 -7.08 -0.60
C ARG A 107 -19.32 -7.88 -0.59
N LYS A 108 -20.00 -7.87 0.54
CA LYS A 108 -21.36 -8.39 0.73
C LYS A 108 -22.29 -7.28 1.23
N GLY A 109 -23.56 -7.35 0.84
CA GLY A 109 -24.60 -6.52 1.45
C GLY A 109 -25.01 -7.08 2.80
N VAL A 110 -25.56 -6.24 3.68
CA VAL A 110 -25.94 -6.62 5.06
C VAL A 110 -26.84 -7.86 5.14
N LYS A 111 -27.72 -8.06 4.14
CA LYS A 111 -28.67 -9.18 4.08
C LYS A 111 -28.15 -10.40 3.31
N HIS A 112 -26.90 -10.37 2.84
CA HIS A 112 -26.34 -11.48 2.08
C HIS A 112 -26.06 -12.66 3.04
N PRO A 113 -26.33 -13.92 2.67
CA PRO A 113 -26.09 -15.08 3.55
C PRO A 113 -24.63 -15.20 4.03
N ASP A 114 -23.66 -14.95 3.14
CA ASP A 114 -22.23 -14.93 3.51
C ASP A 114 -21.76 -13.65 4.25
N ALA A 115 -22.65 -12.71 4.59
CA ALA A 115 -22.25 -11.49 5.30
C ALA A 115 -21.80 -11.82 6.73
N TYR A 116 -20.69 -11.25 7.17
CA TYR A 116 -20.22 -11.38 8.55
C TYR A 116 -19.60 -10.07 9.05
N ALA A 117 -19.64 -9.91 10.37
CA ALA A 117 -18.98 -8.87 11.12
C ALA A 117 -18.49 -9.49 12.43
N LEU A 118 -17.18 -9.49 12.67
CA LEU A 118 -16.59 -10.16 13.83
C LEU A 118 -16.83 -9.35 15.10
N SER A 119 -17.14 -10.07 16.18
CA SER A 119 -16.97 -9.55 17.54
C SER A 119 -15.50 -9.56 17.96
N PRO A 120 -15.11 -8.85 19.04
CA PRO A 120 -13.76 -8.92 19.58
C PRO A 120 -13.29 -10.34 19.91
N SER A 121 -14.17 -11.19 20.45
CA SER A 121 -13.86 -12.60 20.70
C SER A 121 -13.64 -13.36 19.39
N ASP A 122 -14.54 -13.24 18.42
CA ASP A 122 -14.38 -13.94 17.12
C ASP A 122 -13.08 -13.52 16.40
N PHE A 123 -12.67 -12.27 16.59
CA PHE A 123 -11.44 -11.75 15.98
C PHE A 123 -10.20 -12.34 16.63
N VAL A 124 -10.18 -12.43 17.96
CA VAL A 124 -9.11 -13.11 18.72
C VAL A 124 -9.07 -14.60 18.39
N ASP A 125 -10.22 -15.28 18.35
CA ASP A 125 -10.32 -16.72 18.06
C ASP A 125 -9.77 -17.07 16.67
N ARG A 126 -9.90 -16.17 15.68
CA ARG A 126 -9.32 -16.36 14.34
C ARG A 126 -7.79 -16.23 14.33
N ILE A 127 -7.21 -15.53 15.29
CA ILE A 127 -5.77 -15.27 15.41
C ILE A 127 -5.10 -16.34 16.28
N GLU A 128 -5.80 -16.83 17.29
CA GLU A 128 -5.30 -17.78 18.29
C GLU A 128 -4.44 -18.92 17.71
N PRO A 129 -4.86 -19.64 16.66
CA PRO A 129 -4.11 -20.79 16.14
C PRO A 129 -2.72 -20.44 15.58
N PHE A 130 -2.48 -19.17 15.26
CA PHE A 130 -1.25 -18.69 14.62
C PHE A 130 -0.46 -17.72 15.51
N SER A 131 -1.03 -17.34 16.65
CA SER A 131 -0.54 -16.26 17.53
C SER A 131 0.90 -16.41 18.03
N SER A 132 1.41 -17.64 18.11
CA SER A 132 2.80 -17.92 18.52
C SER A 132 3.84 -17.73 17.41
N ASN A 133 3.40 -17.71 16.15
CA ASN A 133 4.30 -17.75 14.98
C ASN A 133 4.31 -16.43 14.21
N ILE A 134 3.24 -15.64 14.31
CA ILE A 134 3.10 -14.38 13.56
C ILE A 134 3.61 -13.19 14.36
N ASP A 135 4.14 -12.21 13.65
CA ASP A 135 4.55 -10.91 14.20
C ASP A 135 3.51 -9.80 13.90
N GLU A 136 2.65 -10.01 12.91
CA GLU A 136 1.71 -9.02 12.42
C GLU A 136 0.34 -9.63 12.08
N VAL A 137 -0.73 -8.95 12.47
CA VAL A 137 -2.06 -9.15 11.90
C VAL A 137 -2.34 -8.02 10.91
N HIS A 138 -2.51 -8.40 9.65
CA HIS A 138 -3.01 -7.52 8.60
C HIS A 138 -4.54 -7.63 8.59
N SER A 139 -5.25 -6.52 8.79
CA SER A 139 -6.71 -6.55 8.81
C SER A 139 -7.34 -5.39 8.03
N VAL A 140 -8.00 -5.72 6.92
CA VAL A 140 -8.83 -4.77 6.16
C VAL A 140 -10.23 -5.34 5.95
N GLY A 141 -11.23 -4.49 5.84
CA GLY A 141 -12.63 -4.91 5.80
C GLY A 141 -13.48 -4.12 4.80
N GLY A 142 -14.78 -4.35 4.90
CA GLY A 142 -15.79 -3.51 4.26
C GLY A 142 -16.11 -2.26 5.08
N LEU A 143 -16.68 -1.25 4.41
CA LEU A 143 -17.23 -0.07 5.08
C LEU A 143 -18.55 -0.43 5.74
N HIS A 144 -18.48 -0.93 6.98
CA HIS A 144 -19.67 -1.35 7.73
C HIS A 144 -20.63 -0.16 7.94
N PRO A 145 -21.94 -0.32 7.71
CA PRO A 145 -22.89 0.78 7.77
C PRO A 145 -23.10 1.34 9.18
N THR A 146 -22.88 0.53 10.21
CA THR A 146 -23.14 0.92 11.60
C THR A 146 -21.89 1.13 12.44
N TRP A 147 -20.75 0.54 12.07
CA TRP A 147 -19.54 0.62 12.88
C TRP A 147 -18.94 2.03 12.85
N ASN A 148 -18.27 2.37 13.95
CA ASN A 148 -17.63 3.62 14.25
C ASN A 148 -16.20 3.34 14.78
N VAL A 149 -15.50 4.37 15.24
CA VAL A 149 -14.11 4.23 15.71
C VAL A 149 -14.00 3.34 16.97
N GLY A 150 -14.99 3.40 17.86
CA GLY A 150 -15.04 2.58 19.07
C GLY A 150 -15.13 1.09 18.79
N ASP A 151 -15.95 0.68 17.80
CA ASP A 151 -16.06 -0.75 17.43
C ASP A 151 -14.69 -1.33 17.03
N TYR A 152 -13.90 -0.57 16.25
CA TYR A 152 -12.54 -0.99 15.89
C TYR A 152 -11.56 -0.90 17.06
N ALA A 153 -11.70 0.09 17.93
CA ALA A 153 -10.88 0.19 19.14
C ALA A 153 -11.07 -1.01 20.07
N GLU A 154 -12.29 -1.54 20.19
CA GLU A 154 -12.57 -2.76 20.95
C GLU A 154 -11.89 -4.00 20.33
N LEU A 155 -11.98 -4.16 19.01
CA LEU A 155 -11.30 -5.23 18.26
C LEU A 155 -9.78 -5.20 18.50
N PHE A 156 -9.16 -4.02 18.41
CA PHE A 156 -7.71 -3.88 18.56
C PHE A 156 -7.25 -4.05 20.01
N SER A 157 -8.02 -3.52 20.96
CA SER A 157 -7.73 -3.67 22.39
C SER A 157 -7.79 -5.14 22.80
N ALA A 158 -8.76 -5.91 22.28
CA ALA A 158 -8.86 -7.35 22.55
C ALA A 158 -7.62 -8.12 22.05
N ILE A 159 -7.12 -7.82 20.85
CA ILE A 159 -5.86 -8.39 20.36
C ILE A 159 -4.71 -8.00 21.27
N LYS A 160 -4.57 -6.72 21.64
CA LYS A 160 -3.45 -6.28 22.47
C LYS A 160 -3.47 -6.85 23.89
N VAL A 161 -4.64 -7.15 24.43
CA VAL A 161 -4.78 -7.86 25.71
C VAL A 161 -4.34 -9.32 25.58
N ALA A 162 -4.77 -10.03 24.53
CA ALA A 162 -4.45 -11.44 24.34
C ALA A 162 -3.00 -11.67 23.86
N TYR A 163 -2.53 -10.84 22.92
CA TYR A 163 -1.29 -10.99 22.17
C TYR A 163 -0.57 -9.63 22.03
N PRO A 164 0.01 -9.09 23.12
CA PRO A 164 0.60 -7.74 23.11
C PRO A 164 1.75 -7.58 22.11
N HIS A 165 2.46 -8.66 21.81
CA HIS A 165 3.59 -8.71 20.87
C HIS A 165 3.18 -8.55 19.40
N ILE A 166 1.94 -8.89 19.03
CA ILE A 166 1.47 -8.86 17.63
C ILE A 166 1.26 -7.41 17.19
N HIS A 167 1.90 -7.01 16.10
CA HIS A 167 1.68 -5.73 15.44
C HIS A 167 0.34 -5.70 14.71
N ILE A 168 -0.41 -4.62 14.84
CA ILE A 168 -1.71 -4.47 14.17
C ILE A 168 -1.51 -3.53 12.96
N LYS A 169 -1.54 -4.12 11.75
CA LYS A 169 -1.58 -3.38 10.48
C LYS A 169 -3.01 -3.42 9.95
N SER A 170 -3.80 -2.38 10.23
CA SER A 170 -5.24 -2.43 9.95
C SER A 170 -5.81 -1.12 9.42
N LEU A 171 -6.94 -1.27 8.71
CA LEU A 171 -7.72 -0.21 8.07
C LEU A 171 -7.01 0.47 6.92
N THR A 172 -7.72 0.68 5.83
CA THR A 172 -7.28 1.58 4.77
C THR A 172 -7.65 3.02 5.11
N ALA A 173 -7.06 3.99 4.39
CA ALA A 173 -7.44 5.39 4.54
C ALA A 173 -8.96 5.63 4.38
N ILE A 174 -9.60 4.89 3.46
CA ILE A 174 -11.05 4.98 3.26
C ILE A 174 -11.83 4.49 4.48
N GLU A 175 -11.41 3.38 5.09
CA GLU A 175 -12.07 2.87 6.30
C GLU A 175 -11.97 3.89 7.44
N ILE A 176 -10.80 4.50 7.62
CA ILE A 176 -10.57 5.56 8.62
C ILE A 176 -11.46 6.79 8.36
N ILE A 177 -11.52 7.27 7.12
CA ILE A 177 -12.41 8.40 6.75
C ILE A 177 -13.87 8.04 7.06
N HIS A 178 -14.29 6.83 6.70
CA HIS A 178 -15.66 6.35 6.91
C HIS A 178 -16.02 6.30 8.40
N ILE A 179 -15.20 5.67 9.23
CA ILE A 179 -15.49 5.55 10.67
C ILE A 179 -15.35 6.89 11.41
N ALA A 180 -14.45 7.78 10.97
CA ALA A 180 -14.34 9.13 11.54
C ALA A 180 -15.64 9.91 11.30
N ARG A 181 -16.18 9.88 10.06
CA ARG A 181 -17.48 10.47 9.72
C ARG A 181 -18.62 9.85 10.53
N ARG A 182 -18.66 8.52 10.65
CA ARG A 182 -19.65 7.79 11.45
C ARG A 182 -19.61 8.17 12.93
N SER A 183 -18.44 8.50 13.45
CA SER A 183 -18.23 8.90 14.84
C SER A 183 -18.40 10.42 15.06
N GLY A 184 -18.58 11.20 14.00
CA GLY A 184 -18.66 12.66 14.10
C GLY A 184 -17.36 13.35 14.52
N ILE A 185 -16.20 12.72 14.29
CA ILE A 185 -14.88 13.25 14.68
C ILE A 185 -13.96 13.44 13.47
N THR A 186 -12.86 14.15 13.68
CA THR A 186 -11.83 14.32 12.63
C THR A 186 -11.04 13.03 12.41
N VAL A 187 -10.44 12.87 11.22
CA VAL A 187 -9.53 11.75 10.93
C VAL A 187 -8.36 11.69 11.93
N GLY A 188 -7.83 12.85 12.32
CA GLY A 188 -6.76 12.91 13.33
C GLY A 188 -7.20 12.35 14.68
N ALA A 189 -8.38 12.77 15.17
CA ALA A 189 -8.94 12.26 16.43
C ALA A 189 -9.26 10.76 16.35
N ALA A 190 -9.78 10.28 15.21
CA ALA A 190 -10.01 8.85 14.99
C ALA A 190 -8.69 8.05 15.10
N LEU A 191 -7.61 8.54 14.48
CA LEU A 191 -6.30 7.88 14.55
C LEU A 191 -5.70 7.90 15.95
N GLU A 192 -5.92 8.96 16.74
CA GLU A 192 -5.50 9.00 18.14
C GLU A 192 -6.20 7.91 18.97
N VAL A 193 -7.52 7.74 18.80
CA VAL A 193 -8.28 6.67 19.48
C VAL A 193 -7.78 5.28 19.06
N LEU A 194 -7.62 5.05 17.75
CA LEU A 194 -7.18 3.75 17.23
C LEU A 194 -5.75 3.41 17.65
N SER A 195 -4.85 4.40 17.63
CA SER A 195 -3.46 4.24 18.09
C SER A 195 -3.43 3.92 19.59
N GLY A 196 -4.24 4.61 20.40
CA GLY A 196 -4.40 4.30 21.82
C GLY A 196 -4.95 2.90 22.09
N ALA A 197 -5.76 2.36 21.17
CA ALA A 197 -6.29 1.00 21.22
C ALA A 197 -5.31 -0.08 20.71
N GLY A 198 -4.14 0.32 20.19
CA GLY A 198 -3.10 -0.60 19.75
C GLY A 198 -2.87 -0.71 18.25
N LEU A 199 -3.51 0.13 17.42
CA LEU A 199 -3.22 0.21 15.99
C LEU A 199 -1.77 0.65 15.77
N GLY A 200 -0.96 -0.17 15.09
CA GLY A 200 0.45 0.09 14.87
C GLY A 200 0.77 0.73 13.52
N SER A 201 0.13 0.27 12.44
CA SER A 201 0.35 0.83 11.10
C SER A 201 -0.87 0.70 10.20
N ILE A 202 -0.86 1.46 9.10
CA ILE A 202 -1.99 1.51 8.16
C ILE A 202 -1.55 0.90 6.83
N PRO A 203 -2.25 -0.13 6.30
CA PRO A 203 -1.98 -0.68 4.99
C PRO A 203 -2.34 0.30 3.86
N GLY A 204 -1.68 0.11 2.72
CA GLY A 204 -1.83 0.97 1.55
C GLY A 204 -3.09 0.74 0.72
N GLY A 205 -4.00 -0.11 1.15
CA GLY A 205 -5.20 -0.39 0.37
C GLY A 205 -6.03 0.87 0.09
N GLY A 206 -6.87 0.79 -0.95
CA GLY A 206 -7.92 1.76 -1.18
C GLY A 206 -7.60 2.96 -2.08
N ALA A 207 -6.35 3.22 -2.48
CA ALA A 207 -6.12 4.30 -3.45
C ALA A 207 -6.61 3.95 -4.85
N GLU A 208 -6.47 2.69 -5.27
CA GLU A 208 -6.78 2.18 -6.61
C GLU A 208 -6.15 3.03 -7.74
N ILE A 209 -6.87 4.04 -8.20
CA ILE A 209 -6.48 5.05 -9.19
C ILE A 209 -6.91 6.41 -8.61
N LEU A 210 -5.99 7.35 -8.51
CA LEU A 210 -6.24 8.72 -8.01
C LEU A 210 -6.67 9.67 -9.14
N VAL A 211 -7.67 9.26 -9.92
CA VAL A 211 -8.34 10.13 -10.89
C VAL A 211 -9.83 9.97 -10.76
N ASP A 212 -10.49 11.03 -10.31
CA ASP A 212 -11.88 11.00 -9.89
C ASP A 212 -12.81 10.52 -11.02
N SER A 213 -12.59 10.96 -12.26
CA SER A 213 -13.36 10.47 -13.42
C SER A 213 -13.23 8.95 -13.67
N VAL A 214 -12.11 8.32 -13.27
CA VAL A 214 -11.94 6.86 -13.33
C VAL A 214 -12.57 6.22 -12.10
N ARG A 215 -12.37 6.79 -10.91
CA ARG A 215 -12.97 6.34 -9.65
C ARG A 215 -14.50 6.30 -9.74
N ASP A 216 -15.11 7.30 -10.35
CA ASP A 216 -16.56 7.34 -10.63
C ASP A 216 -17.06 6.15 -11.44
N ARG A 217 -16.20 5.58 -12.29
CA ARG A 217 -16.53 4.42 -13.13
C ARG A 217 -16.32 3.10 -12.41
N ILE A 218 -15.31 3.00 -11.54
CA ILE A 218 -14.87 1.71 -10.96
C ILE A 218 -15.25 1.53 -9.48
N CYS A 219 -15.39 2.62 -8.72
CA CYS A 219 -15.68 2.65 -7.29
C CYS A 219 -16.53 3.88 -6.91
N ARG A 220 -17.63 4.10 -7.61
CA ARG A 220 -18.53 5.23 -7.36
C ARG A 220 -18.99 5.32 -5.90
N GLY A 221 -18.98 6.53 -5.34
CA GLY A 221 -19.35 6.79 -3.94
C GLY A 221 -18.20 6.67 -2.95
N LYS A 222 -17.02 6.24 -3.42
CA LYS A 222 -15.76 6.31 -2.70
C LYS A 222 -15.27 7.76 -2.58
N GLU A 223 -14.36 8.03 -1.64
CA GLU A 223 -13.76 9.35 -1.42
C GLU A 223 -13.03 9.88 -2.66
N SER A 224 -12.87 11.20 -2.74
CA SER A 224 -12.08 11.83 -3.81
C SER A 224 -10.59 11.54 -3.63
N SER A 225 -9.82 11.73 -4.70
CA SER A 225 -8.36 11.57 -4.66
C SER A 225 -7.70 12.52 -3.65
N ASP A 226 -8.27 13.71 -3.47
CA ASP A 226 -7.83 14.70 -2.48
C ASP A 226 -8.14 14.28 -1.04
N GLU A 227 -9.34 13.74 -0.80
CA GLU A 227 -9.73 13.22 0.51
C GLU A 227 -8.84 12.05 0.94
N TYR A 228 -8.56 11.14 0.01
CA TYR A 228 -7.63 10.02 0.22
C TYR A 228 -6.23 10.53 0.62
N SER A 229 -5.70 11.50 -0.13
CA SER A 229 -4.36 12.05 0.08
C SER A 229 -4.23 12.81 1.41
N ARG A 230 -5.31 13.47 1.87
CA ARG A 230 -5.34 14.20 3.15
C ARG A 230 -5.41 13.28 4.37
N CYS A 231 -5.83 12.03 4.19
CA CYS A 231 -5.93 11.04 5.26
C CYS A 231 -4.57 10.48 5.70
N MET A 232 -3.45 10.96 5.13
CA MET A 232 -2.09 10.50 5.44
C MET A 232 -1.38 11.45 6.42
N PRO A 233 -1.65 11.39 7.75
CA PRO A 233 -0.95 12.23 8.72
C PRO A 233 0.46 11.73 9.00
N ARG A 234 1.27 12.66 9.53
CA ARG A 234 2.69 12.52 9.88
C ARG A 234 3.03 11.45 10.93
N ARG A 235 2.08 10.97 11.73
CA ARG A 235 2.35 10.23 12.98
C ARG A 235 2.25 8.71 12.88
N MET A 236 1.77 8.15 11.77
CA MET A 236 1.59 6.70 11.61
C MET A 236 2.48 6.18 10.49
N ARG A 237 3.06 4.98 10.62
CA ARG A 237 3.72 4.30 9.50
C ARG A 237 2.67 3.79 8.51
N TRP A 238 2.92 4.04 7.23
CA TRP A 238 2.06 3.66 6.11
C TRP A 238 2.79 2.68 5.19
N ALA A 239 2.18 1.53 4.92
CA ALA A 239 2.43 0.85 3.66
C ALA A 239 1.61 1.58 2.58
N TYR A 240 2.14 1.84 1.40
CA TYR A 240 1.42 2.59 0.36
C TYR A 240 0.80 1.68 -0.71
N PRO A 241 -0.24 2.18 -1.40
CA PRO A 241 -1.07 1.44 -2.33
C PRO A 241 -0.36 0.92 -3.56
N PRO A 242 -1.04 0.01 -4.26
CA PRO A 242 -0.72 -0.31 -5.63
C PRO A 242 -0.89 0.79 -6.63
N THR A 243 0.05 0.75 -7.57
CA THR A 243 -0.21 1.17 -8.93
C THR A 243 -0.68 -0.04 -9.74
N ALA A 244 -1.86 0.02 -10.35
CA ALA A 244 -2.32 -1.01 -11.28
C ALA A 244 -1.48 -1.02 -12.59
N PRO A 245 -1.31 -2.17 -13.26
CA PRO A 245 -0.77 -2.20 -14.62
C PRO A 245 -1.73 -1.48 -15.58
N CYS A 246 -1.23 -0.60 -16.45
CA CYS A 246 -2.08 0.24 -17.31
C CYS A 246 -1.52 0.47 -18.71
N CYS A 247 -2.36 0.21 -19.72
CA CYS A 247 -1.99 0.24 -21.14
C CYS A 247 -2.16 1.61 -21.84
N SER A 248 -2.75 2.63 -21.21
CA SER A 248 -3.01 3.93 -21.88
C SER A 248 -2.15 5.07 -21.33
N ALA A 249 -1.72 6.00 -22.21
CA ALA A 249 -0.87 7.13 -21.86
C ALA A 249 -1.46 8.03 -20.75
N ARG A 250 -2.78 8.20 -20.72
CA ARG A 250 -3.50 8.96 -19.68
C ARG A 250 -3.40 8.30 -18.31
N LEU A 251 -3.38 6.97 -18.24
CA LEU A 251 -3.22 6.20 -17.00
C LEU A 251 -1.73 6.07 -16.60
N ARG A 252 -0.79 6.16 -17.55
CA ARG A 252 0.65 6.22 -17.26
C ARG A 252 1.05 7.52 -16.54
N ARG A 253 0.57 8.68 -17.02
CA ARG A 253 0.76 9.97 -16.32
C ARG A 253 0.23 9.93 -14.89
N GLN A 254 -0.85 9.18 -14.64
CA GLN A 254 -1.39 9.00 -13.29
C GLN A 254 -0.48 8.17 -12.40
N LYS A 255 0.17 7.13 -12.93
CA LYS A 255 1.15 6.34 -12.18
C LYS A 255 2.32 7.20 -11.70
N ILE A 256 2.76 8.15 -12.53
CA ILE A 256 3.89 9.03 -12.21
C ILE A 256 3.45 10.22 -11.36
N GLY A 257 2.28 10.81 -11.61
CA GLY A 257 1.67 11.79 -10.72
C GLY A 257 1.47 11.22 -9.32
N PHE A 258 1.04 9.96 -9.21
CA PHE A 258 0.97 9.22 -7.95
C PHE A 258 2.36 9.02 -7.32
N GLY A 259 3.35 8.57 -8.10
CA GLY A 259 4.74 8.44 -7.63
C GLY A 259 5.36 9.78 -7.17
N THR A 260 4.94 10.89 -7.77
CA THR A 260 5.36 12.25 -7.41
C THR A 260 4.69 12.69 -6.11
N SER A 261 3.37 12.47 -5.96
CA SER A 261 2.65 12.70 -4.71
C SER A 261 3.16 11.80 -3.58
N LEU A 262 3.53 10.55 -3.87
CA LEU A 262 4.16 9.61 -2.94
C LEU A 262 5.53 10.11 -2.50
N GLY A 263 6.33 10.57 -3.45
CA GLY A 263 7.61 11.20 -3.19
C GLY A 263 7.50 12.47 -2.35
N TYR A 264 6.45 13.25 -2.57
CA TYR A 264 6.16 14.46 -1.82
C TYR A 264 5.65 14.16 -0.40
N ALA A 265 4.80 13.15 -0.25
CA ALA A 265 4.34 12.68 1.06
C ALA A 265 5.49 12.08 1.87
N SER A 266 6.25 11.15 1.28
CA SER A 266 7.43 10.54 1.90
C SER A 266 8.48 11.57 2.32
N SER A 267 8.81 12.55 1.46
CA SER A 267 9.75 13.63 1.84
C SER A 267 9.23 14.58 2.92
N ARG A 268 7.92 14.65 3.14
CA ARG A 268 7.29 15.48 4.19
C ARG A 268 7.06 14.74 5.50
N THR A 269 6.93 13.41 5.48
CA THR A 269 6.49 12.59 6.63
C THR A 269 7.51 11.55 7.06
N GLY A 270 8.41 11.08 6.18
CA GLY A 270 9.32 9.96 6.46
C GLY A 270 8.63 8.60 6.69
N ALA A 271 7.30 8.54 6.60
CA ALA A 271 6.50 7.45 7.17
C ALA A 271 6.05 6.40 6.14
N VAL A 272 6.79 6.24 5.03
CA VAL A 272 6.44 5.32 3.94
C VAL A 272 7.44 4.18 3.88
N ASP A 273 7.00 2.99 4.29
CA ASP A 273 7.90 1.84 4.42
C ASP A 273 7.99 1.03 3.12
N SER A 274 6.91 0.96 2.33
CA SER A 274 6.87 0.17 1.09
C SER A 274 5.75 0.61 0.13
N SER A 275 5.86 0.22 -1.13
CA SER A 275 4.81 0.38 -2.16
C SER A 275 4.75 -0.87 -3.04
N ALA A 276 3.56 -1.40 -3.34
CA ALA A 276 3.41 -2.66 -4.08
C ALA A 276 2.29 -2.58 -5.12
N SER A 277 2.56 -2.87 -6.40
CA SER A 277 1.58 -2.85 -7.51
C SER A 277 0.66 -4.08 -7.51
N PHE A 278 -0.66 -3.88 -7.66
CA PHE A 278 -1.66 -4.94 -7.65
C PHE A 278 -2.38 -5.00 -9.01
N PRO A 279 -2.38 -6.15 -9.70
CA PRO A 279 -3.13 -6.34 -10.93
C PRO A 279 -4.64 -6.46 -10.67
N ILE A 280 -5.48 -5.76 -11.44
CA ILE A 280 -6.94 -5.96 -11.40
C ILE A 280 -7.26 -7.33 -12.00
N HIS A 281 -7.93 -8.19 -11.24
CA HIS A 281 -8.39 -9.49 -11.71
C HIS A 281 -9.88 -9.42 -12.05
N SER A 282 -10.32 -10.06 -13.14
CA SER A 282 -11.73 -10.05 -13.56
C SER A 282 -12.60 -11.08 -12.84
N TYR A 283 -11.99 -12.12 -12.28
CA TYR A 283 -12.73 -13.25 -11.68
C TYR A 283 -13.61 -12.79 -10.50
N ARG A 284 -14.92 -13.07 -10.60
CA ARG A 284 -15.97 -12.65 -9.62
C ARG A 284 -16.02 -11.14 -9.38
N THR A 285 -15.68 -10.35 -10.40
CA THR A 285 -15.81 -8.90 -10.39
C THR A 285 -16.78 -8.45 -11.50
N GLY A 286 -17.28 -7.21 -11.41
CA GLY A 286 -17.99 -6.53 -12.50
C GLY A 286 -17.06 -5.89 -13.54
N VAL A 287 -15.80 -6.33 -13.62
CA VAL A 287 -14.83 -5.86 -14.63
C VAL A 287 -14.68 -6.94 -15.70
N ASP A 288 -15.33 -6.75 -16.84
CA ASP A 288 -15.07 -7.54 -18.04
C ASP A 288 -13.85 -6.97 -18.78
N TYR A 289 -12.83 -7.81 -18.97
CA TYR A 289 -11.81 -7.51 -19.97
C TYR A 289 -12.42 -7.76 -21.36
N PRO A 290 -12.28 -6.82 -22.32
CA PRO A 290 -12.54 -7.19 -23.70
C PRO A 290 -11.61 -8.35 -24.03
N LYS A 291 -12.18 -9.52 -24.40
CA LYS A 291 -11.40 -10.64 -24.95
C LYS A 291 -10.68 -10.11 -26.17
N ARG A 292 -9.41 -9.73 -26.03
CA ARG A 292 -8.53 -9.63 -27.20
C ARG A 292 -8.33 -11.06 -27.66
N SER A 293 -9.05 -11.42 -28.72
CA SER A 293 -8.77 -12.60 -29.52
C SER A 293 -7.35 -12.46 -30.08
N PHE A 294 -6.35 -12.86 -29.29
CA PHE A 294 -5.07 -13.27 -29.82
C PHE A 294 -5.27 -14.65 -30.43
N LEU A 295 -5.88 -14.68 -31.61
CA LEU A 295 -5.66 -15.78 -32.54
C LEU A 295 -4.20 -15.67 -32.97
N VAL A 296 -3.32 -16.37 -32.26
CA VAL A 296 -2.02 -16.75 -32.82
C VAL A 296 -2.34 -17.77 -33.91
N PRO A 297 -2.04 -17.51 -35.19
CA PRO A 297 -2.14 -18.56 -36.19
C PRO A 297 -1.11 -19.62 -35.80
N ALA A 298 -1.58 -20.84 -35.55
CA ALA A 298 -0.69 -21.99 -35.48
C ALA A 298 0.07 -22.06 -36.81
N ARG A 299 1.41 -22.01 -36.75
CA ARG A 299 2.27 -22.54 -37.80
C ARG A 299 2.53 -24.00 -37.50
#